data_AF-A0A0G1WI75-F1
#
_entry.id   AF-A0A0G1WI75-F1
#
_cell.length_a   1.000
_cell.length_b   1.000
_cell.length_c   1.000
_cell.angle_alpha   90.00
_cell.angle_beta   90.00
_cell.angle_gamma   90.00
#
_symmetry.space_group_name_H-M   'P 1'
#
loop_
_entity.id
_entity.type
_entity.pdbx_description
1 polymer ?
#
loop_
_entity_poly.entity_id
_entity_poly.type
_entity_poly.pdbx_seq_one_letter_code
_entity_poly.pdbx_strand_id
1 'polypeptide(L)' 'MNTVTISRKIAGGTDDLVVISRREYENLLRTRARARGEVPMTADEKRALARARKNMKAGKMLSLEDVKRRLASRN' A
#
# COMPACT_ATOMS: atom_id res chain seq x y z
N MET A 1 -37.18 9.94 3.90
CA MET A 1 -36.37 9.86 5.13
C MET A 1 -36.18 8.39 5.42
N ASN A 2 -34.99 7.83 5.22
CA ASN A 2 -34.78 6.40 5.47
C ASN A 2 -34.48 6.19 6.95
N THR A 3 -35.35 5.46 7.64
CA THR A 3 -35.15 5.08 9.03
C THR A 3 -34.19 3.90 9.08
N VAL A 4 -33.04 4.08 9.73
CA VAL A 4 -32.06 3.01 9.96
C VAL A 4 -32.13 2.62 11.44
N THR A 5 -32.50 1.38 11.71
CA THR A 5 -32.59 0.85 13.07
C THR A 5 -31.30 0.11 13.42
N ILE A 6 -30.63 0.51 14.49
CA ILE A 6 -29.38 -0.11 14.95
C ILE A 6 -29.68 -0.86 16.24
N SER A 7 -29.22 -2.11 16.34
CA SER A 7 -29.48 -2.91 17.55
C SER A 7 -28.78 -2.33 18.77
N ARG A 8 -29.45 -2.36 19.93
CA ARG A 8 -28.88 -1.85 21.20
C ARG A 8 -27.59 -2.57 21.61
N LYS A 9 -27.42 -3.83 21.21
CA LYS A 9 -26.18 -4.59 21.45
C LYS A 9 -24.96 -3.98 20.74
N ILE A 10 -25.18 -3.37 19.58
CA ILE A 10 -24.13 -2.71 18.79
C ILE A 10 -23.90 -1.29 19.31
N ALA A 11 -24.98 -0.57 19.65
CA ALA A 11 -24.91 0.79 20.18
C ALA A 11 -24.46 0.88 21.65
N GLY A 12 -24.44 -0.24 22.38
CA GLY A 12 -24.08 -0.31 23.80
C GLY A 12 -22.60 -0.59 24.07
N GLY A 13 -21.77 -0.67 23.03
CA GLY A 13 -20.31 -0.76 23.20
C GLY A 13 -19.68 0.57 23.62
N THR A 14 -18.46 0.53 24.12
CA THR A 14 -17.65 1.73 24.48
C THR A 14 -17.05 2.45 23.28
N ASP A 15 -17.26 1.93 22.07
CA ASP A 15 -16.66 2.46 20.84
C ASP A 15 -17.62 3.43 20.12
N ASP A 16 -17.04 4.41 19.43
CA ASP A 16 -17.79 5.36 18.62
C ASP A 16 -18.43 4.68 17.40
N LEU A 17 -19.72 4.93 17.19
CA LEU A 17 -20.50 4.40 16.07
C LEU A 17 -20.63 5.45 14.97
N VAL A 18 -20.21 5.11 13.75
CA VAL A 18 -20.34 5.98 12.57
C VAL A 18 -21.22 5.31 11.51
N VAL A 19 -22.23 6.05 11.03
CA VAL A 19 -23.13 5.59 9.97
C VAL A 19 -22.74 6.28 8.66
N ILE A 20 -22.43 5.48 7.64
CA ILE A 20 -22.08 5.97 6.30
C ILE A 20 -22.87 5.22 5.23
N SER A 21 -22.93 5.79 4.03
CA SER A 21 -23.56 5.10 2.91
C SER A 21 -22.75 3.89 2.48
N ARG A 22 -23.41 2.86 1.92
CA ARG A 22 -22.73 1.68 1.39
C ARG A 22 -21.64 2.05 0.37
N ARG A 23 -21.94 2.98 -0.53
CA ARG A 23 -21.00 3.46 -1.55
C ARG A 23 -19.74 4.07 -0.93
N GLU A 24 -19.91 4.85 0.13
CA GLU A 24 -18.81 5.48 0.87
C GLU A 24 -17.97 4.45 1.62
N TYR A 25 -18.61 3.46 2.25
CA TYR A 25 -17.91 2.34 2.89
C TYR A 25 -17.05 1.55 1.89
N GLU A 26 -17.60 1.23 0.73
CA GLU A 26 -16.87 0.53 -0.35
C GLU A 26 -15.69 1.35 -0.86
N ASN A 27 -15.85 2.68 -0.96
CA ASN A 27 -14.75 3.58 -1.31
C ASN A 27 -13.66 3.60 -0.24
N LEU A 28 -14.01 3.66 1.04
CA LEU A 28 -13.05 3.61 2.14
C LEU A 28 -12.25 2.30 2.14
N LEU A 29 -12.90 1.15 1.89
CA LEU A 29 -12.21 -0.13 1.77
C LEU A 29 -11.21 -0.14 0.61
N ARG A 30 -11.60 0.40 -0.55
CA ARG A 30 -10.69 0.54 -1.71
C ARG A 30 -9.49 1.44 -1.39
N THR A 31 -9.71 2.55 -0.69
CA THR A 31 -8.64 3.48 -0.30
C THR A 31 -7.73 2.89 0.77
N ARG A 32 -8.27 2.16 1.75
CA ARG A 32 -7.48 1.47 2.78
C ARG A 32 -6.65 0.33 2.18
N ALA A 33 -7.17 -0.36 1.17
CA ALA A 33 -6.41 -1.32 0.37
C ALA A 33 -5.27 -0.65 -0.44
N ARG A 34 -5.48 0.59 -0.91
CA ARG A 34 -4.41 1.39 -1.55
C ARG A 34 -3.37 1.90 -0.54
N ALA A 35 -3.77 2.24 0.68
CA ALA A 35 -2.85 2.61 1.75
C ALA A 35 -1.94 1.44 2.17
N ARG A 36 -2.36 0.19 1.99
CA ARG A 36 -1.47 -0.99 2.12
C ARG A 36 -0.35 -1.04 1.05
N GLY A 37 -0.37 -0.16 0.06
CA GLY A 37 0.70 0.00 -0.92
C GLY A 37 1.93 0.75 -0.39
N GLU A 38 1.83 1.37 0.79
CA GLU A 38 2.99 1.94 1.48
C GLU A 38 3.70 0.82 2.25
N VAL A 39 4.70 0.22 1.60
CA VAL A 39 5.59 -0.73 2.28
C VAL A 39 6.39 0.05 3.33
N PRO A 40 6.33 -0.32 4.62
CA PRO A 40 7.15 0.31 5.63
C PRO A 40 8.62 0.01 5.33
N MET A 41 9.33 1.01 4.81
CA MET A 41 10.74 0.88 4.44
C MET A 41 11.64 1.21 5.63
N THR A 42 12.63 0.37 5.87
CA THR A 42 13.79 0.66 6.72
C THR A 42 14.60 1.83 6.17
N ALA A 43 15.48 2.41 7.00
CA ALA A 43 16.36 3.49 6.56
C ALA A 43 17.25 3.09 5.37
N ASP A 44 17.72 1.84 5.36
CA ASP A 44 18.58 1.32 4.30
C ASP A 44 17.82 1.08 2.99
N GLU A 45 16.59 0.59 3.06
CA GLU A 45 15.72 0.45 1.89
C GLU A 45 15.41 1.82 1.28
N LYS A 46 15.13 2.84 2.10
CA LYS A 46 14.92 4.22 1.60
C LYS A 46 16.15 4.76 0.88
N ARG A 47 17.35 4.54 1.44
CA ARG A 47 18.62 4.91 0.80
C ARG A 47 18.84 4.12 -0.50
N ALA A 48 18.55 2.82 -0.50
CA ALA A 48 18.66 1.97 -1.68
C ALA A 48 17.74 2.45 -2.81
N LEU A 49 16.49 2.81 -2.49
CA LEU A 49 15.53 3.36 -3.44
C LEU A 49 16.00 4.70 -4.01
N ALA A 50 16.52 5.60 -3.16
CA ALA A 50 17.08 6.88 -3.61
C ALA A 50 18.25 6.67 -4.59
N ARG A 51 19.16 5.72 -4.29
CA ARG A 51 20.25 5.34 -5.19
C ARG A 51 19.74 4.74 -6.49
N ALA A 52 18.76 3.84 -6.43
CA ALA A 52 18.16 3.22 -7.62
C ALA A 52 17.55 4.28 -8.55
N ARG A 53 16.81 5.25 -8.00
CA ARG A 53 16.26 6.39 -8.77
C ARG A 53 17.34 7.25 -9.40
N LYS A 54 18.45 7.52 -8.69
CA LYS A 54 19.60 8.26 -9.23
C LYS A 54 20.25 7.49 -10.39
N ASN A 55 20.46 6.19 -10.23
CA ASN A 55 21.03 5.32 -11.26
C ASN A 55 20.13 5.24 -12.50
N MET A 56 18.80 5.18 -12.32
CA MET A 56 17.83 5.24 -13.41
C MET A 56 18.02 6.49 -14.26
N LYS A 57 18.03 7.66 -13.62
CA LYS A 57 18.21 8.95 -14.32
C LYS A 57 19.55 9.07 -15.03
N ALA A 58 20.57 8.43 -14.49
CA ALA A 58 21.91 8.39 -15.08
C ALA A 58 22.08 7.29 -16.15
N GLY A 59 21.03 6.52 -16.48
CA GLY A 59 21.11 5.41 -17.44
C GLY A 59 21.92 4.20 -16.95
N LYS A 60 22.19 4.11 -15.64
CA LYS A 60 23.03 3.06 -15.01
C LYS A 60 22.20 1.86 -14.53
N MET A 61 21.18 1.47 -15.28
CA MET A 61 20.38 0.28 -15.00
C MET A 61 20.91 -0.91 -15.79
N LEU A 62 20.72 -2.11 -15.24
CA LEU A 62 20.96 -3.35 -15.96
C LEU A 62 19.63 -3.84 -16.53
N SER A 63 19.65 -4.29 -17.78
CA SER A 63 18.50 -5.01 -18.34
C SER A 63 18.35 -6.37 -17.65
N LEU A 64 17.16 -6.98 -17.75
CA LEU A 64 16.92 -8.31 -17.23
C LEU A 64 17.92 -9.33 -17.82
N GLU A 65 18.26 -9.19 -19.10
CA GLU A 65 19.23 -10.05 -19.78
C GLU A 65 20.64 -9.85 -19.24
N ASP A 66 21.05 -8.60 -18.99
CA ASP A 66 22.34 -8.30 -18.35
C ASP A 66 22.45 -8.93 -16.97
N VAL A 67 21.37 -8.86 -16.19
CA VAL A 67 21.31 -9.48 -14.86
C VAL A 67 21.43 -11.00 -14.98
N LYS A 68 20.64 -11.64 -15.86
CA LYS A 68 20.69 -13.08 -16.09
C LYS A 68 22.06 -13.55 -16.51
N ARG A 69 22.69 -12.87 -17.46
CA ARG A 69 24.03 -13.19 -17.97
C ARG A 69 25.10 -13.07 -16.87
N ARG A 70 25.06 -12.02 -16.06
CA ARG A 70 26.03 -11.80 -14.97
C ARG A 70 25.86 -12.77 -13.80
N LEU A 71 24.64 -13.22 -13.53
CA LEU A 71 24.38 -14.23 -12.53
C LEU A 71 24.78 -15.63 -13.04
N ALA A 72 24.51 -15.93 -14.31
CA ALA A 72 24.92 -17.18 -14.94
C ALA A 72 26.45 -17.32 -15.03
N SER A 73 27.20 -16.23 -15.22
CA SER A 73 28.67 -16.25 -15.25
C SER A 73 29.34 -16.32 -13.87
N ARG A 74 28.56 -16.37 -12.78
CA ARG A 74 29.05 -16.32 -11.40
C ARG A 74 28.83 -17.65 -10.65
N ASN A 75 28.13 -18.59 -11.29
CA ASN A 75 28.07 -20.02 -10.94
C ASN A 75 28.98 -20.82 -11.88
#